data_AF-A0A139QW99-F1
#
_entry.id   AF-A0A139QW99-F1
#
_cell.length_a   1.000
_cell.length_b   1.000
_cell.length_c   1.000
_cell.angle_alpha   90.00
_cell.angle_beta   90.00
_cell.angle_gamma   90.00
#
_symmetry.space_group_name_H-M   'P 1'
#
loop_
_entity.id
_entity.type
_entity.pdbx_description
1 polymer ?
#
loop_
_entity_poly.entity_id
_entity_poly.type
_entity_poly.pdbx_seq_one_letter_code
_entity_poly.pdbx_strand_id
1 'polypeptide(L)'
;MLAQAANVLKERRLPSEFLYILDDDMLLIVSFRLPRETYDYLTAATKIDLASIRVGDFRPQFQWGHKYITTENMQDYQTLDDAIKHIRRDMETDLVTEYMKKGTLDD
;
A
#
# COMPACT_ATOMS: atom_id res chain seq x y z
N MET A 1 -2.97 -4.96 -15.83
CA MET A 1 -2.75 -5.13 -14.38
C MET A 1 -3.10 -3.86 -13.63
N LEU A 2 -2.46 -2.72 -13.91
CA LEU A 2 -2.76 -1.42 -13.27
C LEU A 2 -4.25 -1.03 -13.32
N ALA A 3 -4.93 -1.21 -14.46
CA ALA A 3 -6.36 -0.92 -14.58
C ALA A 3 -7.25 -1.79 -13.66
N GLN A 4 -6.89 -3.05 -13.45
CA GLN A 4 -7.62 -3.96 -12.55
C GLN A 4 -7.38 -3.56 -11.09
N ALA A 5 -6.15 -3.23 -10.73
CA ALA A 5 -5.82 -2.74 -9.40
C ALA A 5 -6.54 -1.40 -9.11
N ALA A 6 -6.56 -0.48 -10.07
CA ALA A 6 -7.29 0.78 -9.97
C ALA A 6 -8.81 0.57 -9.77
N ASN A 7 -9.41 -0.43 -10.42
CA ASN A 7 -10.82 -0.77 -10.20
C ASN A 7 -11.07 -1.28 -8.78
N VAL A 8 -10.21 -2.17 -8.26
CA VAL A 8 -10.30 -2.62 -6.86
C VAL A 8 -10.22 -1.43 -5.90
N LEU A 9 -9.31 -0.48 -6.14
CA LEU A 9 -9.22 0.72 -5.31
C LEU A 9 -10.49 1.57 -5.38
N LYS A 10 -11.08 1.76 -6.56
CA LYS A 10 -12.32 2.53 -6.71
C LYS A 10 -13.52 1.90 -5.99
N GLU A 11 -13.57 0.57 -5.89
CA GLU A 11 -14.67 -0.14 -5.24
C GLU A 11 -14.49 -0.23 -3.71
N ARG A 12 -13.24 -0.31 -3.23
CA ARG A 12 -12.94 -0.55 -1.81
C ARG A 12 -12.60 0.69 -1.01
N ARG A 13 -12.10 1.75 -1.65
CA ARG A 13 -11.68 2.97 -0.96
C ARG A 13 -12.84 3.95 -0.81
N LEU A 14 -12.74 4.80 0.21
CA LEU A 14 -13.79 5.77 0.50
C LEU A 14 -13.78 6.89 -0.55
N PRO A 15 -14.94 7.48 -0.87
CA PRO A 15 -15.01 8.65 -1.76
C PRO A 15 -14.23 9.87 -1.26
N SER A 16 -13.93 9.95 0.04
CA SER A 16 -13.13 11.00 0.66
C SER A 16 -11.62 10.78 0.56
N GLU A 17 -11.18 9.65 0.00
CA GLU A 17 -9.77 9.35 -0.23
C GLU A 17 -9.36 9.77 -1.64
N PHE A 18 -8.12 10.23 -1.76
CA PHE A 18 -7.55 10.59 -3.04
C PHE A 18 -6.69 9.43 -3.55
N LEU A 19 -6.93 9.04 -4.79
CA LEU A 19 -6.24 7.93 -5.46
C LEU A 19 -5.40 8.48 -6.60
N TYR A 20 -4.10 8.19 -6.57
CA TYR A 20 -3.15 8.61 -7.60
C TYR A 20 -2.39 7.41 -8.17
N ILE A 21 -2.03 7.52 -9.45
CA ILE A 21 -1.03 6.67 -10.10
C ILE A 21 0.21 7.53 -10.25
N LEU A 22 1.34 7.08 -9.73
CA LEU A 22 2.64 7.75 -9.87
C LEU A 22 3.43 7.15 -11.05
N ASP A 23 4.51 7.82 -11.44
CA ASP A 23 5.30 7.48 -12.65
C ASP A 23 5.92 6.07 -12.62
N ASP A 24 6.09 5.46 -11.44
CA ASP A 24 6.63 4.10 -11.26
C ASP A 24 5.54 3.01 -11.14
N ASP A 25 4.35 3.22 -11.74
CA ASP A 25 3.17 2.37 -11.57
C ASP A 25 2.73 2.16 -10.11
N MET A 26 3.20 3.02 -9.20
CA MET A 26 2.83 3.01 -7.80
C MET A 26 1.44 3.62 -7.62
N LEU A 27 0.60 2.92 -6.88
CA LEU A 27 -0.70 3.42 -6.47
C LEU A 27 -0.57 4.10 -5.10
N LEU A 28 -0.91 5.38 -5.05
CA LEU A 28 -0.91 6.16 -3.82
C LEU A 28 -2.35 6.42 -3.36
N ILE A 29 -2.63 6.10 -2.10
CA ILE A 29 -3.90 6.37 -1.43
C ILE A 29 -3.62 7.42 -0.35
N VAL A 30 -4.31 8.55 -0.41
CA VAL A 30 -4.23 9.61 0.60
C VAL A 30 -5.55 9.71 1.34
N SER A 31 -5.50 9.42 2.64
CA SER A 31 -6.66 9.42 3.53
C SER A 31 -6.55 10.57 4.54
N PHE A 32 -7.53 11.47 4.57
CA PHE A 32 -7.55 12.57 5.54
C PHE A 32 -8.38 12.20 6.76
N ARG A 33 -7.81 12.37 7.97
CA ARG A 33 -8.50 12.20 9.26
C ARG A 33 -9.25 10.87 9.38
N LEU A 34 -8.68 9.80 8.83
CA LEU A 34 -9.27 8.47 8.85
C LEU A 34 -8.92 7.78 10.17
N PRO A 35 -9.91 7.28 10.95
CA PRO A 35 -9.63 6.50 12.14
C PRO A 35 -8.81 5.25 11.80
N ARG A 36 -7.88 4.88 12.67
CA ARG A 36 -6.96 3.76 12.44
C ARG A 36 -7.70 2.44 12.18
N GLU A 37 -8.75 2.15 12.94
CA GLU A 37 -9.57 0.95 12.77
C GLU A 37 -10.22 0.89 11.37
N THR A 38 -10.74 2.02 10.89
CA THR A 38 -11.32 2.12 9.55
C THR A 38 -10.25 1.94 8.48
N TYR A 39 -9.09 2.58 8.66
CA TYR A 39 -7.95 2.43 7.76
C TYR A 39 -7.49 0.96 7.67
N ASP A 40 -7.32 0.29 8.80
CA ASP A 40 -6.85 -1.09 8.87
C ASP A 40 -7.86 -2.04 8.22
N TYR A 41 -9.15 -1.87 8.50
CA TYR A 41 -10.23 -2.64 7.87
C TYR A 41 -10.24 -2.50 6.35
N LEU A 42 -10.27 -1.26 5.84
CA LEU A 42 -10.28 -1.00 4.40
C LEU A 42 -9.03 -1.53 3.72
N THR A 43 -7.88 -1.37 4.36
CA THR A 43 -6.59 -1.83 3.83
C THR A 43 -6.53 -3.36 3.78
N ALA A 44 -6.99 -4.07 4.81
CA ALA A 44 -7.07 -5.52 4.80
C ALA A 44 -7.98 -6.05 3.67
N ALA A 45 -9.18 -5.46 3.52
CA ALA A 45 -10.10 -5.82 2.44
C ALA A 45 -9.50 -5.55 1.05
N THR A 46 -8.83 -4.39 0.88
CA THR A 46 -8.17 -4.02 -0.38
C THR A 46 -7.05 -5.00 -0.73
N LYS A 47 -6.24 -5.42 0.26
CA LYS A 47 -5.16 -6.40 0.08
C LYS A 47 -5.68 -7.76 -0.39
N ILE A 48 -6.79 -8.24 0.20
CA ILE A 48 -7.42 -9.51 -0.18
C ILE A 48 -7.87 -9.47 -1.64
N ASP A 49 -8.56 -8.41 -2.05
CA ASP A 49 -9.06 -8.29 -3.41
C ASP A 49 -7.95 -8.13 -4.44
N LEU A 50 -6.89 -7.37 -4.12
CA LEU A 50 -5.74 -7.26 -5.01
C LEU A 50 -4.99 -8.59 -5.14
N ALA A 51 -4.88 -9.39 -4.07
CA ALA A 51 -4.32 -10.74 -4.14
C ALA A 51 -5.18 -11.73 -4.96
N SER A 52 -6.43 -11.37 -5.25
CA SER A 52 -7.33 -12.16 -6.10
C SER A 52 -7.15 -11.88 -7.60
N ILE A 53 -6.49 -10.76 -7.96
CA ILE A 53 -6.22 -10.41 -9.35
C ILE A 53 -5.40 -11.51 -10.02
N ARG A 54 -5.75 -11.83 -11.27
CA ARG A 54 -4.99 -12.74 -12.13
C ARG A 54 -4.64 -12.07 -13.44
N VAL A 55 -3.39 -12.25 -13.88
CA VAL A 55 -2.91 -11.83 -15.18
C VAL A 55 -2.37 -13.06 -15.89
N GLY A 56 -3.18 -13.65 -16.77
CA GLY A 56 -2.96 -15.01 -17.26
C GLY A 56 -2.94 -16.00 -16.09
N ASP A 57 -1.89 -16.82 -16.02
CA ASP A 57 -1.69 -17.79 -14.95
C ASP A 57 -0.98 -17.23 -13.71
N PHE A 58 -0.56 -15.96 -13.75
CA PHE A 58 0.18 -15.34 -12.66
C PHE A 58 -0.73 -14.58 -11.71
N ARG A 59 -0.44 -14.71 -10.41
CA ARG A 59 -1.00 -13.85 -9.36
C ARG A 59 0.04 -12.80 -8.97
N PRO A 60 -0.18 -11.52 -9.31
CA PRO A 60 0.74 -10.46 -8.90
C PRO A 60 0.77 -10.36 -7.37
N GLN A 61 1.97 -10.20 -6.82
CA GLN A 61 2.16 -9.84 -5.42
C GLN A 61 2.37 -8.32 -5.35
N PHE A 62 1.50 -7.65 -4.62
CA PHE A 62 1.60 -6.21 -4.39
C PHE A 62 2.37 -5.97 -3.10
N GLN A 63 3.37 -5.10 -3.16
CA GLN A 63 4.03 -4.56 -1.97
C GLN A 63 3.21 -3.41 -1.40
N TRP A 64 3.34 -3.20 -0.09
CA TRP A 64 2.55 -2.21 0.63
C TRP A 64 3.42 -1.46 1.61
N GLY A 65 3.19 -0.16 1.71
CA GLY A 65 3.76 0.69 2.73
C GLY A 65 2.74 1.73 3.13
N HIS A 66 2.88 2.29 4.33
CA HIS A 66 1.99 3.35 4.77
C HIS A 66 2.66 4.23 5.81
N LYS A 67 2.24 5.49 5.86
CA LYS A 67 2.65 6.39 6.93
C LYS A 67 1.45 7.11 7.52
N TYR A 68 1.30 7.02 8.83
CA TYR A 68 0.34 7.82 9.57
C TYR A 68 0.99 9.13 9.99
N ILE A 69 0.50 10.23 9.43
CA ILE A 69 1.01 11.58 9.70
C ILE A 69 0.07 12.27 10.69
N THR A 70 0.62 12.71 11.82
CA THR A 70 -0.05 13.42 12.91
C THR A 70 0.59 14.78 13.13
N THR A 71 -0.03 15.61 13.97
CA THR A 71 0.58 16.87 14.42
C THR A 71 1.92 16.68 15.13
N GLU A 72 2.21 15.48 15.65
CA GLU A 72 3.45 15.18 16.37
C GLU A 72 4.61 14.88 15.42
N ASN A 73 4.34 14.28 14.26
CA ASN A 73 5.37 13.86 13.30
C ASN A 73 5.33 14.58 11.95
N MET A 74 4.37 15.51 11.75
CA MET A 74 4.23 16.23 10.47
C MET A 74 5.47 17.02 10.06
N GLN A 75 6.34 17.38 11.02
CA GLN A 75 7.59 18.08 10.73
C GLN A 75 8.61 17.20 9.99
N ASP A 76 8.47 15.87 10.08
CA ASP A 76 9.32 14.92 9.36
C ASP A 76 8.82 14.66 7.93
N TYR A 77 7.62 15.16 7.59
CA TYR A 77 6.91 14.89 6.34
C TYR A 77 6.38 16.19 5.72
N GLN A 78 7.28 17.16 5.53
CA GLN A 78 6.92 18.48 5.01
C GLN A 78 6.58 18.45 3.51
N THR A 79 7.13 17.48 2.78
CA THR A 79 6.84 17.27 1.36
C THR A 79 6.30 15.87 1.08
N LEU A 80 5.66 15.72 -0.08
CA LEU A 80 5.21 14.41 -0.55
C LEU A 80 6.39 13.44 -0.72
N ASP A 81 7.54 13.94 -1.19
CA ASP A 81 8.74 13.13 -1.40
C ASP A 81 9.30 12.54 -0.11
N ASP A 82 9.25 13.30 1.00
CA ASP A 82 9.64 12.80 2.31
C ASP A 82 8.76 11.60 2.73
N ALA A 83 7.44 11.74 2.55
CA ALA A 83 6.49 10.67 2.87
C ALA A 83 6.70 9.45 1.96
N ILE A 84 6.85 9.64 0.64
CA ILE A 84 7.07 8.56 -0.32
C ILE A 84 8.36 7.81 -0.02
N LYS A 85 9.45 8.51 0.32
CA LYS A 85 10.74 7.88 0.66
C LYS A 85 10.61 6.94 1.86
N HIS A 86 9.86 7.34 2.89
CA HIS A 86 9.59 6.49 4.03
C HIS A 86 8.71 5.29 3.68
N ILE A 87 7.64 5.50 2.92
CA ILE A 87 6.74 4.43 2.46
C ILE A 87 7.50 3.38 1.64
N ARG A 88 8.41 3.81 0.75
CA ARG A 88 9.24 2.90 -0.05
C ARG A 88 10.17 2.05 0.81
N ARG A 89 10.79 2.63 1.83
CA ARG A 89 11.63 1.87 2.78
C ARG A 89 10.85 0.79 3.52
N ASP A 90 9.59 1.07 3.88
CA ASP A 90 8.71 0.06 4.50
C ASP A 90 8.42 -1.07 3.51
N MET A 91 8.10 -0.74 2.25
CA MET A 91 7.88 -1.73 1.17
C MET A 91 9.11 -2.61 0.89
N GLU A 92 10.31 -2.01 0.92
CA GLU A 92 11.59 -2.72 0.75
C GLU A 92 11.87 -3.68 1.92
N THR A 93 11.58 -3.26 3.15
CA THR A 93 11.81 -4.06 4.37
C THR A 93 10.85 -5.25 4.43
N ASP A 94 9.61 -5.09 3.96
CA ASP A 94 8.65 -6.18 3.84
C ASP A 94 9.17 -7.29 2.91
N LEU A 95 9.80 -6.92 1.79
CA LEU A 95 10.41 -7.88 0.86
C LEU A 95 11.52 -8.67 1.55
N VAL A 96 12.46 -7.99 2.23
CA VAL A 96 13.56 -8.65 2.96
C VAL A 96 13.02 -9.62 4.02
N THR A 97 11.96 -9.22 4.74
CA THR A 97 11.36 -10.04 5.80
C THR A 97 10.67 -11.29 5.22
N GLU A 98 9.98 -11.18 4.09
CA GLU A 98 9.38 -12.33 3.40
C GLU A 98 10.44 -13.31 2.86
N TYR A 99 11.55 -12.81 2.33
CA TYR A 99 12.67 -13.65 1.91
C TYR A 99 13.32 -14.40 3.07
N MET A 100 13.56 -13.72 4.21
CA MET A 100 14.14 -14.35 5.39
C MET A 100 13.24 -15.45 5.99
N LYS A 101 11.91 -15.26 5.98
CA LYS A 101 10.95 -16.27 6.44
C LYS A 101 10.83 -17.48 5.51
N LYS A 102 10.96 -17.29 4.20
CA LYS A 102 10.99 -18.40 3.24
C LYS A 102 12.29 -19.21 3.33
N GLY A 103 13.42 -18.56 3.60
CA GLY A 103 14.71 -19.24 3.79
C GLY A 103 14.81 -20.07 5.08
N THR A 104 13.84 -19.97 6.01
CA THR A 104 13.81 -20.77 7.25
C THR A 104 12.88 -21.99 7.16
N LEU A 105 12.19 -22.20 6.04
CA LEU A 105 11.27 -23.32 5.81
C LEU A 105 11.87 -24.44 4.94
N ASP A 106 13.13 -24.28 4.52
CA ASP A 106 13.89 -25.24 3.70
C ASP A 106 15.08 -25.88 4.48
N ASP A 107 14.97 -26.01 5.82
CA ASP A 107 15.88 -26.82 6.67
C ASP A 107 15.12 -27.88 7.48
#